data_AF-A0A522C473-F1
#
_entry.id   AF-A0A522C473-F1
#
_cell.length_a   1.000
_cell.length_b   1.000
_cell.length_c   1.000
_cell.angle_alpha   90.00
_cell.angle_beta   90.00
_cell.angle_gamma   90.00
#
_symmetry.space_group_name_H-M   'P 1'
#
loop_
_entity.id
_entity.type
_entity.pdbx_description
1 polymer ?
#
loop_
_entity_poly.entity_id
_entity_poly.type
_entity_poly.pdbx_seq_one_letter_code
_entity_poly.pdbx_strand_id
1 'polypeptide(L)'
;MFNPFNLFDKAIKWYSEKVSRRAKIIIALFSLLFLVGIALIGYKINDYFENNPNACLMCHVHDEANKAWARSHHKDVNCHECHHSTKKEQVIQMYRFAVLGQKTVSPRHGKIIVPWKLCIECHWERNESYPTAPLVNRSRYHAKHVFIEKIECSSCHGYITHKFDTEERFCFKCHQDKEVHGTG
;
A
#
# COMPACT_ATOMS: atom_id res chain seq x y z
N MET A 1 35.78 -10.86 -27.84
CA MET A 1 35.16 -9.96 -26.84
C MET A 1 34.13 -9.09 -27.54
N PHE A 2 32.87 -9.14 -27.13
CA PHE A 2 31.80 -8.34 -27.71
C PHE A 2 31.96 -6.89 -27.26
N ASN A 3 32.21 -5.95 -28.18
CA ASN A 3 32.34 -4.52 -27.85
C ASN A 3 31.04 -3.79 -28.24
N PRO A 4 30.17 -3.45 -27.27
CA PRO A 4 28.88 -2.83 -27.53
C PRO A 4 28.99 -1.43 -28.14
N PHE A 5 30.09 -0.70 -27.90
CA PHE A 5 30.30 0.64 -28.43
C PHE A 5 30.51 0.65 -29.94
N ASN A 6 31.26 -0.31 -30.48
CA ASN A 6 31.50 -0.44 -31.92
C ASN A 6 30.21 -0.79 -32.70
N LEU A 7 29.29 -1.54 -32.09
CA LEU A 7 27.98 -1.80 -32.68
C LEU A 7 27.10 -0.55 -32.71
N PHE A 8 27.15 0.24 -31.63
CA PHE A 8 26.40 1.49 -31.52
C PHE A 8 26.87 2.53 -32.55
N ASP A 9 28.18 2.69 -32.72
CA ASP A 9 28.78 3.61 -33.70
C ASP A 9 28.41 3.23 -35.15
N LYS A 10 28.45 1.93 -35.46
CA LYS A 10 28.01 1.41 -36.77
C LYS A 10 26.52 1.69 -37.03
N ALA A 11 25.67 1.54 -36.00
CA ALA A 11 24.25 1.81 -36.12
C ALA A 11 23.95 3.31 -36.34
N ILE A 12 24.64 4.20 -35.62
CA ILE A 12 24.52 5.65 -35.81
C ILE A 12 24.95 6.06 -37.20
N LYS A 13 26.10 5.55 -37.67
CA LYS A 13 26.63 5.89 -38.99
C LYS A 13 25.70 5.42 -40.10
N TRP A 14 25.17 4.20 -40.00
CA TRP A 14 24.15 3.68 -40.90
C TRP A 14 22.87 4.54 -40.90
N TYR A 15 22.37 4.92 -39.72
CA TYR A 15 21.17 5.75 -39.59
C TYR A 15 21.37 7.15 -40.16
N SER A 16 22.54 7.75 -39.96
CA SER A 16 22.90 9.05 -40.50
C SER A 16 22.99 9.05 -42.03
N GLU A 17 23.79 8.14 -42.59
CA GLU A 17 24.24 8.16 -43.98
C GLU A 17 23.31 7.42 -44.94
N LYS A 18 22.63 6.35 -44.50
CA LYS A 18 21.89 5.45 -45.41
C LYS A 18 20.36 5.53 -45.29
N VAL A 19 19.83 6.18 -44.26
CA VAL A 19 18.37 6.25 -44.02
C VAL A 19 17.79 7.55 -44.59
N SER A 20 16.74 7.43 -45.41
CA SER A 20 16.06 8.59 -46.02
C SER A 20 15.35 9.46 -44.98
N ARG A 21 15.13 10.75 -45.30
CA ARG A 21 14.43 11.69 -44.40
C ARG A 21 13.03 11.21 -44.01
N ARG A 22 12.29 10.60 -44.95
CA ARG A 22 10.96 10.03 -44.68
C ARG A 22 11.04 8.85 -43.69
N ALA A 23 12.00 7.95 -43.89
CA ALA A 23 12.22 6.83 -42.98
C ALA A 23 12.65 7.30 -41.58
N LYS A 24 13.49 8.34 -41.47
CA LYS A 24 13.85 8.95 -40.16
C LYS A 24 12.64 9.49 -39.41
N ILE A 25 11.72 10.17 -40.11
CA ILE A 25 10.47 10.67 -39.50
C ILE A 25 9.60 9.50 -39.02
N ILE A 26 9.42 8.47 -39.83
CA ILE A 26 8.64 7.28 -39.45
C ILE A 26 9.25 6.60 -38.23
N ILE A 27 10.57 6.39 -38.22
CA ILE A 27 11.28 5.79 -37.08
C ILE A 27 11.13 6.64 -35.82
N ALA A 28 11.25 7.97 -35.93
CA ALA A 28 11.04 8.87 -34.81
C ALA A 28 9.61 8.80 -34.26
N LEU A 29 8.60 8.79 -35.14
CA LEU A 29 7.19 8.66 -34.75
C LEU A 29 6.90 7.31 -34.08
N PHE A 30 7.42 6.21 -34.63
CA PHE A 30 7.30 4.89 -34.02
C PHE A 30 8.01 4.81 -32.67
N SER A 31 9.19 5.39 -32.55
CA SER A 31 9.95 5.41 -31.30
C SER A 31 9.21 6.22 -30.24
N LEU A 32 8.65 7.37 -30.62
CA LEU A 32 7.81 8.18 -29.73
C LEU A 32 6.57 7.40 -29.29
N LEU A 33 5.84 6.80 -30.22
CA LEU A 33 4.66 5.99 -29.92
C LEU A 33 5.00 4.82 -28.98
N PHE A 34 6.13 4.16 -29.22
CA PHE A 34 6.62 3.08 -28.38
C PHE A 34 6.95 3.55 -26.95
N LEU A 35 7.64 4.69 -26.81
CA LEU A 35 7.95 5.28 -25.50
C LEU A 35 6.68 5.70 -24.75
N VAL A 36 5.70 6.29 -25.45
CA VAL A 36 4.39 6.62 -24.87
C VAL A 36 3.68 5.33 -24.44
N GLY A 37 3.69 4.28 -25.27
CA GLY A 37 3.12 2.98 -24.93
C GLY A 37 3.73 2.39 -23.66
N ILE A 38 5.07 2.39 -23.54
CA ILE A 38 5.77 1.94 -22.33
C ILE A 38 5.36 2.78 -21.12
N ALA A 39 5.31 4.11 -21.26
CA ALA A 39 4.95 5.00 -20.16
C ALA A 39 3.52 4.72 -19.66
N LEU A 40 2.56 4.54 -20.57
CA LEU A 40 1.17 4.22 -20.23
C LEU A 40 1.04 2.85 -19.55
N ILE A 41 1.76 1.84 -20.04
CA ILE A 41 1.78 0.51 -19.43
C ILE A 41 2.40 0.58 -18.03
N GLY A 42 3.55 1.25 -17.89
CA GLY A 42 4.21 1.44 -16.61
C GLY A 42 3.34 2.18 -15.60
N TYR A 43 2.63 3.22 -16.04
CA TYR A 43 1.66 3.93 -15.22
C TYR A 43 0.52 3.02 -14.75
N LYS A 44 -0.10 2.24 -15.64
CA LYS A 44 -1.17 1.31 -15.26
C LYS A 44 -0.71 0.21 -14.31
N ILE A 45 0.50 -0.31 -14.49
CA ILE A 45 1.08 -1.30 -13.57
C ILE A 45 1.27 -0.66 -12.19
N ASN A 46 1.88 0.52 -12.13
CA ASN A 46 2.07 1.23 -10.87
C ASN A 46 0.74 1.57 -10.18
N ASP A 47 -0.23 2.07 -10.94
CA ASP A 47 -1.56 2.38 -10.45
C ASP A 47 -2.28 1.14 -9.90
N TYR A 48 -2.17 -0.01 -10.57
CA TYR A 48 -2.69 -1.27 -10.05
C TYR A 48 -2.06 -1.64 -8.70
N PHE A 49 -0.74 -1.56 -8.57
CA PHE A 49 -0.06 -1.89 -7.31
C PHE A 49 -0.30 -0.90 -6.18
N GLU A 50 -0.54 0.37 -6.49
CA GLU A 50 -0.75 1.41 -5.49
C GLU A 50 -2.20 1.60 -5.09
N ASN A 51 -3.11 1.54 -6.06
CA ASN A 51 -4.48 2.02 -5.90
C ASN A 51 -5.52 0.90 -6.00
N ASN A 52 -5.12 -0.36 -6.30
CA ASN A 52 -6.04 -1.47 -6.44
C ASN A 52 -5.84 -2.55 -5.36
N PRO A 53 -6.85 -2.85 -4.52
CA PRO A 53 -6.74 -3.87 -3.49
C PRO A 53 -6.49 -5.29 -4.05
N ASN A 54 -6.82 -5.54 -5.32
CA ASN A 54 -6.54 -6.82 -5.96
C ASN A 54 -5.04 -7.08 -6.15
N ALA A 55 -4.18 -6.06 -6.13
CA ALA A 55 -2.74 -6.26 -6.20
C ALA A 55 -2.23 -7.05 -5.00
N CYS A 56 -2.78 -6.82 -3.81
CA CYS A 56 -2.43 -7.56 -2.60
C CYS A 56 -2.90 -9.03 -2.68
N LEU A 57 -4.04 -9.30 -3.33
CA LEU A 57 -4.56 -10.67 -3.55
C LEU A 57 -3.65 -11.52 -4.45
N MET A 58 -2.81 -10.91 -5.29
CA MET A 58 -1.88 -11.67 -6.13
C MET A 58 -0.81 -12.40 -5.31
N CYS A 59 -0.58 -11.97 -4.06
CA CYS A 59 0.32 -12.62 -3.13
C CYS A 59 -0.50 -13.43 -2.12
N HIS A 60 -0.42 -14.76 -2.18
CA HIS A 60 -1.16 -15.68 -1.29
C HIS A 60 -0.96 -15.44 0.22
N VAL A 61 0.08 -14.71 0.61
CA VAL A 61 0.32 -14.29 2.01
C VAL A 61 -0.80 -13.38 2.53
N HIS A 62 -1.54 -12.71 1.65
CA HIS A 62 -2.55 -11.72 2.03
C HIS A 62 -4.00 -12.22 1.91
N ASP A 63 -4.25 -13.45 1.47
CA ASP A 63 -5.61 -13.93 1.17
C ASP A 63 -6.59 -13.75 2.35
N GLU A 64 -6.21 -14.22 3.53
CA GLU A 64 -7.08 -14.12 4.72
C GLU A 64 -7.22 -12.68 5.21
N ALA A 65 -6.15 -11.88 5.12
CA ALA A 65 -6.19 -10.47 5.46
C ALA A 65 -7.13 -9.70 4.52
N ASN A 66 -7.08 -9.97 3.21
CA ASN A 66 -7.96 -9.36 2.22
C ASN A 66 -9.43 -9.78 2.43
N LYS A 67 -9.70 -11.06 2.72
CA LYS A 67 -11.05 -11.52 3.06
C LYS A 67 -11.60 -10.86 4.31
N ALA A 68 -10.76 -10.63 5.32
CA ALA A 68 -11.16 -9.90 6.52
C ALA A 68 -11.45 -8.42 6.22
N TRP A 69 -10.57 -7.75 5.47
CA TRP A 69 -10.76 -6.37 5.02
C TRP A 69 -12.05 -6.18 4.21
N ALA A 70 -12.32 -7.08 3.26
CA ALA A 70 -13.51 -7.01 2.40
C ALA A 70 -14.85 -7.11 3.17
N ARG A 71 -14.82 -7.68 4.38
CA ARG A 71 -15.98 -7.78 5.29
C ARG A 71 -16.01 -6.70 6.36
N SER A 72 -14.97 -5.86 6.43
CA SER A 72 -14.82 -4.83 7.45
C SER A 72 -15.54 -3.53 7.05
N HIS A 73 -15.67 -2.63 8.01
CA HIS A 73 -16.11 -1.24 7.76
C HIS A 73 -15.13 -0.44 6.89
N HIS A 74 -13.89 -0.92 6.71
CA HIS A 74 -12.84 -0.28 5.92
C HIS A 74 -12.69 -0.87 4.51
N LYS A 75 -13.62 -1.70 4.04
CA LYS A 75 -13.56 -2.35 2.71
C LYS A 75 -13.48 -1.38 1.52
N ASP A 76 -13.80 -0.10 1.73
CA ASP A 76 -13.74 0.95 0.72
C ASP A 76 -12.50 1.84 0.87
N VAL A 77 -11.63 1.53 1.85
CA VAL A 77 -10.35 2.20 2.09
C VAL A 77 -9.24 1.39 1.44
N ASN A 78 -8.40 2.04 0.65
CA ASN A 78 -7.28 1.37 -0.01
C ASN A 78 -6.26 0.84 1.02
N CYS A 79 -5.69 -0.34 0.75
CA CYS A 79 -4.72 -1.00 1.63
C CYS A 79 -3.55 -0.08 2.04
N HIS A 80 -3.03 0.71 1.10
CA HIS A 80 -1.89 1.58 1.31
C HIS A 80 -2.20 2.75 2.24
N GLU A 81 -3.45 3.20 2.38
CA GLU A 81 -3.83 4.24 3.37
C GLU A 81 -3.43 3.84 4.80
N CYS A 82 -3.35 2.54 5.09
CA CYS A 82 -2.86 1.99 6.35
C CYS A 82 -1.47 1.33 6.22
N HIS A 83 -1.20 0.67 5.10
CA HIS A 83 0.02 -0.09 4.86
C HIS A 83 0.98 0.61 3.90
N HIS A 84 1.67 1.63 4.41
CA HIS A 84 2.73 2.27 3.65
C HIS A 84 3.96 1.36 3.52
N SER A 85 4.32 1.04 2.27
CA SER A 85 5.59 0.41 1.91
C SER A 85 6.34 1.31 0.94
N THR A 86 7.63 1.51 1.17
CA THR A 86 8.45 2.28 0.23
C THR A 86 8.55 1.54 -1.11
N LYS A 87 8.74 2.28 -2.22
CA LYS A 87 8.93 1.67 -3.55
C LYS A 87 10.07 0.64 -3.57
N LYS A 88 11.14 0.91 -2.83
CA LYS A 88 12.26 -0.01 -2.68
C LYS A 88 11.82 -1.33 -2.05
N GLU A 89 11.04 -1.28 -0.96
CA GLU A 89 10.52 -2.49 -0.30
C GLU A 89 9.57 -3.27 -1.21
N GLN A 90 8.67 -2.58 -1.91
CA GLN A 90 7.77 -3.20 -2.87
C GLN A 90 8.52 -3.93 -3.98
N VAL A 91 9.55 -3.30 -4.58
CA VAL A 91 10.39 -3.91 -5.62
C VAL A 91 11.16 -5.12 -5.06
N ILE A 92 11.71 -5.02 -3.85
CA ILE A 92 12.40 -6.14 -3.20
C ILE A 92 11.43 -7.31 -2.95
N GLN A 93 10.22 -7.03 -2.48
CA GLN A 93 9.20 -8.04 -2.24
C GLN A 93 8.76 -8.71 -3.56
N MET A 94 8.53 -7.91 -4.60
CA MET A 94 8.19 -8.40 -5.94
C MET A 94 9.29 -9.31 -6.50
N TYR A 95 10.55 -8.88 -6.40
CA TYR A 95 11.69 -9.68 -6.84
C TYR A 95 11.80 -11.01 -6.08
N ARG A 96 11.65 -10.97 -4.75
CA ARG A 96 11.66 -12.18 -3.91
C ARG A 96 10.54 -13.15 -4.30
N PHE A 97 9.35 -12.63 -4.57
CA PHE A 97 8.22 -13.45 -4.99
C PHE A 97 8.42 -14.02 -6.40
N ALA A 98 8.64 -13.16 -7.40
CA ALA A 98 8.64 -13.53 -8.81
C ALA A 98 9.91 -14.25 -9.28
N VAL A 99 11.07 -13.93 -8.70
CA VAL A 99 12.37 -14.47 -9.11
C VAL A 99 12.88 -15.52 -8.14
N LEU A 100 12.79 -15.28 -6.84
CA LEU A 100 13.28 -16.23 -5.83
C LEU A 100 12.22 -17.24 -5.38
N GLY A 101 10.96 -17.09 -5.81
CA GLY A 101 9.87 -17.98 -5.44
C GLY A 101 9.54 -17.94 -3.94
N GLN A 102 9.88 -16.86 -3.24
CA GLN A 102 9.63 -16.74 -1.81
C GLN A 102 8.12 -16.64 -1.56
N LYS A 103 7.59 -17.62 -0.82
CA LYS A 103 6.16 -17.74 -0.55
C LYS A 103 5.76 -17.22 0.83
N THR A 104 6.68 -17.20 1.79
CA THR A 104 6.36 -16.77 3.15
C THR A 104 7.11 -15.51 3.52
N VAL A 105 6.53 -14.74 4.44
CA VAL A 105 7.19 -13.63 5.12
C VAL A 105 7.27 -13.96 6.60
N SER A 106 8.36 -13.55 7.25
CA SER A 106 8.46 -13.70 8.70
C SER A 106 7.28 -13.01 9.38
N PRO A 107 6.61 -13.66 10.36
CA PRO A 107 5.53 -13.03 11.09
C PRO A 107 6.00 -11.72 11.72
N ARG A 108 5.19 -10.67 11.60
CA ARG A 108 5.47 -9.35 12.21
C ARG A 108 4.84 -9.22 13.61
N HIS A 109 4.71 -10.33 14.34
CA HIS A 109 4.14 -10.35 15.69
C HIS A 109 4.84 -9.35 16.62
N GLY A 110 4.07 -8.63 17.43
CA GLY A 110 4.61 -7.66 18.40
C GLY A 110 5.16 -6.37 17.80
N LYS A 111 5.07 -6.17 16.48
CA LYS A 111 5.41 -4.90 15.84
C LYS A 111 4.14 -4.11 15.54
N ILE A 112 4.22 -2.79 15.68
CA ILE A 112 3.20 -1.88 15.17
C ILE A 112 3.31 -1.90 13.65
N ILE A 113 2.37 -2.59 12.99
CA ILE A 113 2.31 -2.67 11.52
C ILE A 113 1.64 -1.41 10.96
N VAL A 114 0.61 -0.93 11.65
CA VAL A 114 -0.17 0.27 11.31
C VAL A 114 -0.15 1.17 12.55
N PRO A 115 0.56 2.30 12.54
CA PRO A 115 0.63 3.21 13.68
C PRO A 115 -0.68 4.01 13.84
N TRP A 116 -1.02 4.36 15.10
CA TRP A 116 -2.22 5.14 15.43
C TRP A 116 -2.39 6.44 14.63
N LYS A 117 -1.27 7.03 14.17
CA LYS A 117 -1.28 8.27 13.40
C LYS A 117 -2.08 8.17 12.10
N LEU A 118 -2.08 7.00 11.46
CA LEU A 118 -2.85 6.80 10.23
C LEU A 118 -4.36 6.73 10.52
N CYS A 119 -4.74 6.22 11.70
CA CYS A 119 -6.14 6.17 12.11
C CYS A 119 -6.72 7.58 12.28
N ILE A 120 -5.96 8.50 12.89
CA ILE A 120 -6.44 9.86 13.17
C ILE A 120 -6.57 10.73 11.92
N GLU A 121 -5.93 10.37 10.80
CA GLU A 121 -6.10 11.07 9.51
C GLU A 121 -7.55 11.02 8.99
N CYS A 122 -8.32 10.01 9.41
CA CYS A 122 -9.75 9.89 9.08
C CYS A 122 -10.66 10.05 10.29
N HIS A 123 -10.24 9.64 11.48
CA HIS A 123 -11.10 9.57 12.66
C HIS A 123 -10.97 10.76 13.63
N TRP A 124 -10.04 11.68 13.42
CA TRP A 124 -9.87 12.82 14.32
C TRP A 124 -10.57 14.08 13.82
N GLU A 125 -10.40 14.38 12.54
CA GLU A 125 -11.06 15.49 11.87
C GLU A 125 -11.77 14.99 10.62
N ARG A 126 -12.62 15.84 10.06
CA ARG A 126 -13.40 15.49 8.88
C ARG A 126 -12.48 15.33 7.68
N ASN A 127 -12.34 14.10 7.20
CA ASN A 127 -11.70 13.79 5.93
C ASN A 127 -12.73 13.85 4.79
N GLU A 128 -12.44 14.61 3.73
CA GLU A 128 -13.34 14.76 2.57
C GLU A 128 -13.48 13.49 1.74
N SER A 129 -12.41 12.70 1.64
CA SER A 129 -12.40 11.40 0.93
C SER A 129 -13.22 10.34 1.68
N TYR A 130 -13.33 10.47 3.01
CA TYR A 130 -14.05 9.51 3.87
C TYR A 130 -15.08 10.22 4.76
N PRO A 131 -16.16 10.77 4.17
CA PRO A 131 -17.14 11.59 4.85
C PRO A 131 -18.10 10.79 5.75
N THR A 132 -17.92 9.50 5.93
CA THR A 132 -18.74 8.69 6.85
C THR A 132 -17.93 8.14 8.01
N ALA A 133 -16.62 8.43 8.04
CA ALA A 133 -15.75 7.99 9.12
C ALA A 133 -16.24 8.56 10.47
N PRO A 134 -16.43 7.71 11.50
CA PRO A 134 -16.82 8.16 12.83
C PRO A 134 -15.69 8.96 13.47
N LEU A 135 -16.00 10.11 14.07
CA LEU A 135 -15.02 10.95 14.73
C LEU A 135 -14.86 10.57 16.20
N VAL A 136 -13.61 10.39 16.64
CA VAL A 136 -13.27 10.04 18.03
C VAL A 136 -12.75 11.23 18.85
N ASN A 137 -12.54 12.38 18.21
CA ASN A 137 -11.97 13.58 18.83
C ASN A 137 -12.76 14.16 20.02
N ARG A 138 -14.06 13.85 20.13
CA ARG A 138 -14.91 14.29 21.24
C ARG A 138 -14.93 13.31 22.41
N SER A 139 -14.31 12.14 22.26
CA SER A 139 -14.30 11.11 23.30
C SER A 139 -13.20 11.41 24.32
N ARG A 140 -13.61 11.67 25.58
CA ARG A 140 -12.68 11.84 26.71
C ARG A 140 -11.82 10.59 26.94
N TYR A 141 -12.37 9.41 26.67
CA TYR A 141 -11.64 8.15 26.80
C TYR A 141 -10.54 8.02 25.75
N HIS A 142 -10.81 8.32 24.48
CA HIS A 142 -9.78 8.32 23.44
C HIS A 142 -8.69 9.34 23.75
N ALA A 143 -9.06 10.56 24.18
CA ALA A 143 -8.09 11.60 24.52
C ALA A 143 -7.11 11.14 25.62
N LYS A 144 -7.63 10.52 26.69
CA LYS A 144 -6.81 9.98 27.77
C LYS A 144 -5.91 8.84 27.29
N HIS A 145 -6.48 7.81 26.67
CA HIS A 145 -5.69 6.62 26.33
C HIS A 145 -4.68 6.88 25.21
N VAL A 146 -5.02 7.66 24.19
CA VAL A 146 -4.15 7.87 23.03
C VAL A 146 -3.08 8.93 23.29
N PHE A 147 -3.41 10.08 23.90
CA PHE A 147 -2.46 11.20 24.01
C PHE A 147 -1.77 11.29 25.37
N ILE A 148 -2.46 10.92 26.45
CA ILE A 148 -1.90 10.97 27.81
C ILE A 148 -1.14 9.67 28.07
N GLU A 149 -1.83 8.53 27.94
CA GLU A 149 -1.26 7.20 28.22
C GLU A 149 -0.49 6.60 27.04
N LYS A 150 -0.57 7.22 25.84
CA LYS A 150 0.16 6.81 24.63
C LYS A 150 -0.10 5.37 24.19
N ILE A 151 -1.35 4.92 24.33
CA ILE A 151 -1.80 3.59 23.93
C ILE A 151 -2.17 3.62 22.43
N GLU A 152 -1.61 2.68 21.67
CA GLU A 152 -1.94 2.50 20.25
C GLU A 152 -3.42 2.13 20.05
N CYS A 153 -4.06 2.71 19.02
CA CYS A 153 -5.46 2.42 18.69
C CYS A 153 -5.71 0.91 18.51
N SER A 154 -4.79 0.21 17.85
CA SER A 154 -4.85 -1.24 17.60
C SER A 154 -4.79 -2.11 18.86
N SER A 155 -4.38 -1.56 20.01
CA SER A 155 -4.41 -2.28 21.30
C SER A 155 -5.85 -2.60 21.73
N CYS A 156 -6.80 -1.75 21.34
CA CYS A 156 -8.23 -1.90 21.56
C CYS A 156 -8.99 -2.26 20.27
N HIS A 157 -8.61 -1.66 19.14
CA HIS A 157 -9.27 -1.82 17.83
C HIS A 157 -8.50 -2.73 16.86
N GLY A 158 -7.80 -3.77 17.32
CA GLY A 158 -6.91 -4.53 16.41
C GLY A 158 -6.68 -5.98 16.78
N TYR A 159 -7.56 -6.57 17.59
CA TYR A 159 -7.41 -7.95 18.04
C TYR A 159 -7.55 -8.97 16.93
N ILE A 160 -8.48 -8.72 16.01
CA ILE A 160 -8.67 -9.54 14.82
C ILE A 160 -8.18 -8.72 13.63
N THR A 161 -7.37 -9.32 12.77
CA THR A 161 -6.83 -8.68 11.58
C THR A 161 -7.96 -8.07 10.76
N HIS A 162 -7.86 -6.76 10.50
CA HIS A 162 -8.83 -5.96 9.75
C HIS A 162 -10.26 -5.94 10.32
N LYS A 163 -10.45 -6.27 11.61
CA LYS A 163 -11.68 -6.00 12.35
C LYS A 163 -11.37 -5.03 13.49
N PHE A 164 -11.85 -3.81 13.34
CA PHE A 164 -11.52 -2.68 14.20
C PHE A 164 -12.62 -2.35 15.21
N ASP A 165 -13.51 -3.28 15.51
CA ASP A 165 -14.55 -3.08 16.51
C ASP A 165 -13.96 -3.25 17.92
N THR A 166 -14.40 -2.39 18.85
CA THR A 166 -14.07 -2.53 20.27
C THR A 166 -15.05 -3.43 20.98
N GLU A 167 -14.52 -4.21 21.93
CA GLU A 167 -15.27 -5.09 22.82
C GLU A 167 -14.82 -4.84 24.27
N GLU A 168 -15.71 -5.06 25.24
CA GLU A 168 -15.47 -4.79 26.66
C GLU A 168 -14.22 -5.49 27.21
N ARG A 169 -13.88 -6.66 26.66
CA ARG A 169 -12.66 -7.41 27.02
C ARG A 169 -11.37 -6.60 26.94
N PHE A 170 -11.29 -5.57 26.10
CA PHE A 170 -10.09 -4.74 26.00
C PHE A 170 -9.93 -3.83 27.20
N CYS A 171 -11.02 -3.36 27.77
CA CYS A 171 -11.02 -2.54 28.97
C CYS A 171 -10.49 -3.33 30.17
N PHE A 172 -10.91 -4.60 30.29
CA PHE A 172 -10.47 -5.50 31.37
C PHE A 172 -8.99 -5.89 31.32
N LYS A 173 -8.26 -5.62 30.22
CA LYS A 173 -6.81 -5.82 30.19
C LYS A 173 -6.08 -4.96 31.23
N CYS A 174 -6.61 -3.77 31.51
CA CYS A 174 -6.00 -2.81 32.46
C CYS A 174 -6.96 -2.41 33.60
N HIS A 175 -8.27 -2.65 33.45
CA HIS A 175 -9.30 -2.30 34.42
C HIS A 175 -10.03 -3.54 34.94
N GLN A 176 -9.29 -4.45 35.57
CA GLN A 176 -9.79 -5.75 36.03
C GLN A 176 -10.89 -5.63 37.10
N ASP A 177 -10.83 -4.59 37.94
CA ASP A 177 -11.74 -4.40 39.08
C ASP A 177 -12.77 -3.28 38.85
N LYS A 178 -13.08 -2.95 37.59
CA LYS A 178 -14.01 -1.86 37.26
C LYS A 178 -15.15 -2.35 36.39
N GLU A 179 -16.35 -1.82 36.64
CA GLU A 179 -17.44 -1.90 35.68
C GLU A 179 -17.13 -0.98 34.49
N VAL A 180 -16.91 -1.60 33.33
CA VAL A 180 -16.59 -0.93 32.08
C VAL A 180 -17.76 -1.13 31.13
N HIS A 181 -18.59 -0.11 30.98
CA HIS A 181 -19.73 -0.15 30.07
C HIS A 181 -19.25 0.14 28.66
N GLY A 182 -19.38 -0.83 27.75
CA GLY A 182 -18.84 -0.79 26.38
C GLY A 182 -19.52 0.18 25.41
N THR A 183 -20.25 1.18 25.88
CA THR A 183 -20.87 2.16 25.00
C THR A 183 -19.85 3.24 24.64
N GLY A 184 -19.26 3.09 23.45
CA GLY A 184 -18.53 4.16 22.77
C GLY A 184 -19.35 5.43 22.62
#